data_AF-A0A6G0HIE3-F1
#
_entry.id   AF-A0A6G0HIE3-F1
#
_cell.length_a   1.000
_cell.length_b   1.000
_cell.length_c   1.000
_cell.angle_alpha   90.00
_cell.angle_beta   90.00
_cell.angle_gamma   90.00
#
_symmetry.space_group_name_H-M   'P 1'
#
loop_
_entity.id
_entity.type
_entity.pdbx_description
1 polymer ?
#
loop_
_entity_poly.entity_id
_entity_poly.type
_entity_poly.pdbx_seq_one_letter_code
_entity_poly.pdbx_strand_id
1 'polypeptide(L)'
;MKIDTSLTMPQLPETLSQAGLQFTVATEEDFDEIMAMSQDIYGGLDYLPTRYTSWLQEANRTVILARKQGKVIALESVCVIDDGETMLVEGLRVAPQERGKGVAGVLLRFCSELVKSKYPEVKITRLTRDDQLGPKDFQKYRIITKQGILLVRFRAEDLKLRLSELGLDGDIQSTLSTSSNSSPVRLDHTAIHRLYLTTDLMQEVLPNATIIQDWQPFKLLPSNMAILLKKDIDWMVDDLSNPTVASLCTFPFRVPIGDDWYYLNIDLFGKDLDLARQQFLCHLQRHTSTLNGHVMCQMFLDPLLWKPMVEFCHNTLNVELVKEYTEQCVVESDVI
;
A
#
# COMPACT_ATOMS: atom_id res chain seq x y z
N MET A 1 37.65 8.64 -27.22
CA MET A 1 37.25 8.94 -25.83
C MET A 1 36.26 7.85 -25.44
N LYS A 2 36.74 6.81 -24.73
CA LYS A 2 35.92 5.66 -24.35
C LYS A 2 35.15 6.03 -23.08
N ILE A 3 33.84 5.89 -23.11
CA ILE A 3 32.96 6.07 -21.95
C ILE A 3 33.06 4.78 -21.15
N ASP A 4 33.67 4.89 -19.97
CA ASP A 4 33.80 3.80 -19.01
C ASP A 4 32.41 3.55 -18.41
N THR A 5 31.83 2.40 -18.74
CA THR A 5 30.51 1.98 -18.29
C THR A 5 30.71 0.84 -17.30
N SER A 6 31.28 1.16 -16.14
CA SER A 6 31.42 0.23 -15.02
C SER A 6 30.64 0.78 -13.83
N LEU A 7 29.32 0.59 -13.87
CA LEU A 7 28.49 0.64 -12.66
C LEU A 7 28.88 -0.57 -11.81
N THR A 8 29.75 -0.34 -10.84
CA THR A 8 30.15 -1.33 -9.83
C THR A 8 28.89 -1.79 -9.10
N MET A 9 28.59 -3.10 -9.17
CA MET A 9 27.59 -3.71 -8.31
C MET A 9 27.94 -3.40 -6.84
N PRO A 10 26.99 -2.99 -5.99
CA PRO A 10 27.24 -2.83 -4.56
C PRO A 10 27.77 -4.15 -4.01
N GLN A 11 28.93 -4.11 -3.36
CA GLN A 11 29.43 -5.26 -2.60
C GLN A 11 28.46 -5.51 -1.45
N LEU A 12 27.80 -6.68 -1.46
CA LEU A 12 26.99 -7.12 -0.33
C LEU A 12 27.91 -7.23 0.90
N PRO A 13 27.44 -6.86 2.11
CA PRO A 13 28.19 -7.05 3.34
C PRO A 13 28.72 -8.49 3.42
N GLU A 14 29.99 -8.66 3.83
CA GLU A 14 30.58 -9.98 4.05
C GLU A 14 29.66 -10.77 4.99
N THR A 15 29.08 -11.85 4.45
CA THR A 15 28.01 -12.60 5.09
C THR A 15 28.41 -13.07 6.49
N LEU A 16 27.78 -12.50 7.52
CA LEU A 16 27.65 -13.21 8.79
C LEU A 16 26.79 -14.44 8.53
N SER A 17 27.47 -15.60 8.40
CA SER A 17 26.92 -16.96 8.39
C SER A 17 26.21 -17.30 9.73
N GLN A 18 25.36 -16.40 10.25
CA GLN A 18 24.46 -16.74 11.32
C GLN A 18 23.32 -17.56 10.69
N ALA A 19 23.33 -18.87 10.97
CA ALA A 19 22.32 -19.87 10.59
C ALA A 19 22.36 -20.49 9.17
N GLY A 20 23.47 -20.36 8.42
CA GLY A 20 23.61 -21.03 7.11
C GLY A 20 22.71 -20.45 6.00
N LEU A 21 22.35 -19.18 6.15
CA LEU A 21 21.62 -18.40 5.16
C LEU A 21 22.58 -17.67 4.23
N GLN A 22 22.21 -17.57 2.96
CA GLN A 22 22.86 -16.75 1.95
C GLN A 22 21.90 -15.66 1.52
N PHE A 23 22.39 -14.45 1.26
CA PHE A 23 21.54 -13.33 0.84
C PHE A 23 21.92 -12.89 -0.56
N THR A 24 20.93 -12.72 -1.43
CA THR A 24 21.11 -12.28 -2.81
C THR A 24 20.11 -11.18 -3.16
N VAL A 25 20.48 -10.28 -4.07
CA VAL A 25 19.52 -9.34 -4.68
C VAL A 25 18.66 -10.14 -5.66
N ALA A 26 17.34 -9.92 -5.61
CA ALA A 26 16.40 -10.61 -6.47
C ALA A 26 16.50 -10.13 -7.94
N THR A 27 16.16 -11.03 -8.85
CA THR A 27 16.21 -10.86 -10.30
C THR A 27 14.93 -11.40 -10.92
N GLU A 28 14.73 -11.15 -12.21
CA GLU A 28 13.56 -11.70 -12.93
C GLU A 28 13.55 -13.25 -12.92
N GLU A 29 14.72 -13.88 -12.90
CA GLU A 29 14.88 -15.35 -12.88
C GLU A 29 14.37 -15.98 -11.57
N ASP A 30 14.30 -15.21 -10.49
CA ASP A 30 13.83 -15.70 -9.19
C ASP A 30 12.29 -15.76 -9.07
N PHE A 31 11.56 -15.22 -10.05
CA PHE A 31 10.10 -15.04 -9.97
C PHE A 31 9.36 -16.33 -9.59
N ASP A 32 9.57 -17.41 -10.35
CA ASP A 32 8.87 -18.68 -10.14
C ASP A 32 9.15 -19.28 -8.75
N GLU A 33 10.39 -19.15 -8.27
CA GLU A 33 10.80 -19.67 -6.96
C GLU A 33 10.16 -18.86 -5.82
N ILE A 34 10.08 -17.53 -5.97
CA ILE A 34 9.40 -16.64 -5.02
C ILE A 34 7.90 -16.92 -4.99
N MET A 35 7.26 -17.08 -6.15
CA MET A 35 5.83 -17.38 -6.23
C MET A 35 5.52 -18.73 -5.60
N ALA A 36 6.34 -19.76 -5.85
CA ALA A 36 6.20 -21.07 -5.22
C ALA A 36 6.32 -21.01 -3.69
N MET A 37 7.26 -20.21 -3.16
CA MET A 37 7.37 -19.98 -1.71
C MET A 37 6.13 -19.28 -1.12
N SER A 38 5.45 -18.49 -1.95
CA SER A 38 4.35 -17.61 -1.55
C SER A 38 2.97 -18.21 -1.78
N GLN A 39 2.89 -19.49 -2.14
CA GLN A 39 1.62 -20.15 -2.39
C GLN A 39 0.65 -19.97 -1.21
N ASP A 40 -0.59 -19.60 -1.54
CA ASP A 40 -1.69 -19.31 -0.61
C ASP A 40 -1.46 -18.17 0.39
N ILE A 41 -0.44 -17.32 0.17
CA ILE A 41 -0.25 -16.13 1.00
C ILE A 41 -1.47 -15.21 0.91
N TYR A 42 -1.84 -14.61 2.05
CA TYR A 42 -3.00 -13.72 2.18
C TYR A 42 -4.33 -14.32 1.69
N GLY A 43 -4.48 -15.65 1.74
CA GLY A 43 -5.67 -16.32 1.23
C GLY A 43 -5.83 -16.20 -0.29
N GLY A 44 -4.71 -16.08 -1.02
CA GLY A 44 -4.63 -15.95 -2.47
C GLY A 44 -4.84 -14.52 -3.00
N LEU A 45 -4.86 -13.52 -2.12
CA LEU A 45 -4.95 -12.09 -2.48
C LEU A 45 -3.55 -11.50 -2.74
N ASP A 46 -2.62 -12.31 -3.22
CA ASP A 46 -1.23 -11.90 -3.36
C ASP A 46 -1.06 -10.84 -4.45
N TYR A 47 -0.50 -9.69 -4.06
CA TYR A 47 -0.20 -8.56 -4.93
C TYR A 47 1.18 -8.64 -5.58
N LEU A 48 2.11 -9.40 -5.01
CA LEU A 48 3.50 -9.42 -5.51
C LEU A 48 3.64 -9.90 -6.95
N PRO A 49 2.87 -10.90 -7.46
CA PRO A 49 2.94 -11.27 -8.87
C PRO A 49 2.77 -10.08 -9.82
N THR A 50 1.89 -9.13 -9.47
CA THR A 50 1.62 -7.93 -10.27
C THR A 50 2.68 -6.83 -10.06
N ARG A 51 3.34 -6.79 -8.90
CA ARG A 51 4.28 -5.72 -8.53
C ARG A 51 5.75 -6.06 -8.78
N TYR A 52 6.10 -7.34 -8.88
CA TYR A 52 7.49 -7.78 -8.82
C TYR A 52 8.37 -7.13 -9.89
N THR A 53 7.92 -7.14 -11.15
CA THR A 53 8.69 -6.54 -12.25
C THR A 53 8.90 -5.04 -12.05
N SER A 54 7.88 -4.29 -11.63
CA SER A 54 8.04 -2.85 -11.37
C SER A 54 8.98 -2.58 -10.21
N TRP A 55 8.93 -3.41 -9.16
CA TRP A 55 9.85 -3.30 -8.02
C TRP A 55 11.31 -3.45 -8.42
N LEU A 56 11.64 -4.34 -9.37
CA LEU A 56 13.02 -4.50 -9.84
C LEU A 56 13.54 -3.30 -10.64
N GLN A 57 12.65 -2.42 -11.12
CA GLN A 57 12.99 -1.22 -11.89
C GLN A 57 13.08 0.05 -11.04
N GLU A 58 12.64 0.01 -9.79
CA GLU A 58 12.65 1.15 -8.87
C GLU A 58 14.07 1.40 -8.33
N ALA A 59 14.71 2.51 -8.73
CA ALA A 59 16.10 2.81 -8.39
C ALA A 59 16.37 2.97 -6.88
N ASN A 60 15.36 3.33 -6.10
CA ASN A 60 15.43 3.47 -4.65
C ASN A 60 14.98 2.20 -3.91
N ARG A 61 14.64 1.13 -4.64
CA ARG A 61 14.23 -0.15 -4.08
C ARG A 61 15.32 -1.20 -4.26
N THR A 62 15.37 -2.15 -3.34
CA THR A 62 16.12 -3.39 -3.51
C THR A 62 15.29 -4.53 -2.92
N VAL A 63 15.14 -5.61 -3.67
CA VAL A 63 14.48 -6.84 -3.19
C VAL A 63 15.57 -7.83 -2.82
N ILE A 64 15.53 -8.34 -1.59
CA ILE A 64 16.54 -9.26 -1.05
C ILE A 64 15.89 -10.62 -0.81
N LEU A 65 16.59 -11.67 -1.22
CA LEU A 65 16.22 -13.05 -1.01
C LEU A 65 17.13 -13.66 0.05
N ALA A 66 16.56 -14.42 0.98
CA ALA A 66 17.33 -15.35 1.80
C ALA A 66 17.26 -16.74 1.18
N ARG A 67 18.42 -17.34 0.95
CA ARG A 67 18.59 -18.68 0.40
C ARG A 67 19.16 -19.63 1.44
N LYS A 68 18.72 -20.88 1.40
CA LYS A 68 19.25 -21.98 2.23
C LYS A 68 19.41 -23.21 1.35
N GLN A 69 20.63 -23.74 1.28
CA GLN A 69 20.98 -24.85 0.37
C GLN A 69 20.59 -24.56 -1.09
N GLY A 70 20.85 -23.32 -1.54
CA GLY A 70 20.55 -22.87 -2.89
C GLY A 70 19.09 -22.48 -3.16
N LYS A 71 18.14 -22.78 -2.25
CA LYS A 71 16.71 -22.46 -2.44
C LYS A 71 16.29 -21.17 -1.77
N VAL A 72 15.42 -20.37 -2.40
CA VAL A 72 14.76 -19.21 -1.78
C VAL A 72 13.86 -19.69 -0.65
N ILE A 73 14.05 -19.10 0.53
CA ILE A 73 13.24 -19.39 1.71
C ILE A 73 12.67 -18.14 2.38
N ALA A 74 13.11 -16.95 1.99
CA ALA A 74 12.50 -15.70 2.41
C ALA A 74 12.76 -14.58 1.39
N LEU A 75 11.90 -13.56 1.42
CA LEU A 75 12.00 -12.34 0.62
C LEU A 75 11.69 -11.14 1.52
N GLU A 76 12.39 -10.04 1.31
CA GLU A 76 12.05 -8.72 1.87
C GLU A 76 12.37 -7.66 0.80
N SER A 77 11.48 -6.70 0.62
CA SER A 77 11.79 -5.52 -0.18
C SER A 77 12.10 -4.34 0.73
N VAL A 78 13.13 -3.58 0.39
CA VAL A 78 13.49 -2.34 1.05
C VAL A 78 13.48 -1.19 0.05
N CYS A 79 12.91 -0.06 0.44
CA CYS A 79 12.79 1.14 -0.36
C CYS A 79 13.28 2.33 0.45
N VAL A 80 14.23 3.09 -0.08
CA VAL A 80 14.76 4.29 0.57
C VAL A 80 13.90 5.49 0.18
N ILE A 81 13.34 6.15 1.19
CA ILE A 81 12.35 7.24 1.07
C ILE A 81 12.73 8.39 2.02
N ASP A 82 11.91 9.43 2.05
CA ASP A 82 12.10 10.62 2.90
C ASP A 82 13.48 11.26 2.70
N ASP A 83 13.82 11.63 1.46
CA ASP A 83 15.12 12.22 1.10
C ASP A 83 16.36 11.39 1.52
N GLY A 84 16.19 10.08 1.68
CA GLY A 84 17.28 9.18 2.06
C GLY A 84 17.38 8.91 3.56
N GLU A 85 16.45 9.40 4.38
CA GLU A 85 16.51 9.23 5.83
C GLU A 85 15.76 8.00 6.34
N THR A 86 14.89 7.38 5.53
CA THR A 86 14.03 6.27 5.97
C THR A 86 14.13 5.08 5.03
N MET A 87 14.31 3.89 5.61
CA MET A 87 14.13 2.60 4.94
C MET A 87 12.70 2.11 5.18
N LEU A 88 11.86 2.15 4.15
CA LEU A 88 10.57 1.47 4.13
C LEU A 88 10.80 -0.02 3.81
N VAL A 89 10.26 -0.92 4.63
CA VAL A 89 10.30 -2.36 4.37
C VAL A 89 8.92 -2.90 4.03
N GLU A 90 8.83 -3.77 3.03
CA GLU A 90 7.57 -4.35 2.57
C GLU A 90 7.76 -5.70 1.85
N GLY A 91 6.68 -6.49 1.85
CA GLY A 91 6.66 -7.75 1.12
C GLY A 91 7.37 -8.90 1.83
N LEU A 92 7.67 -8.77 3.13
CA LEU A 92 8.25 -9.84 3.95
C LEU A 92 7.52 -11.17 3.75
N ARG A 93 8.28 -12.18 3.34
CA ARG A 93 7.83 -13.56 3.17
C ARG A 93 8.83 -14.50 3.78
N VAL A 94 8.33 -15.57 4.41
CA VAL A 94 9.14 -16.70 4.85
C VAL A 94 8.42 -17.98 4.46
N ALA A 95 9.14 -18.90 3.83
CA ALA A 95 8.67 -20.22 3.46
C ALA A 95 8.01 -20.91 4.66
N PRO A 96 6.83 -21.55 4.51
CA PRO A 96 6.08 -22.12 5.64
C PRO A 96 6.92 -22.98 6.60
N GLN A 97 7.78 -23.82 6.04
CA GLN A 97 8.66 -24.72 6.77
C GLN A 97 9.82 -24.03 7.52
N GLU A 98 10.09 -22.75 7.25
CA GLU A 98 11.13 -21.95 7.92
C GLU A 98 10.55 -20.87 8.86
N ARG A 99 9.22 -20.76 8.96
CA ARG A 99 8.54 -19.84 9.90
C ARG A 99 8.82 -20.27 11.36
N GLY A 100 8.83 -19.29 12.26
CA GLY A 100 9.12 -19.51 13.68
C GLY A 100 10.60 -19.76 14.03
N LYS A 101 11.50 -19.80 13.04
CA LYS A 101 12.94 -20.05 13.24
C LYS A 101 13.82 -18.79 13.24
N GLY A 102 13.20 -17.61 13.27
CA GLY A 102 13.90 -16.33 13.30
C GLY A 102 14.42 -15.81 11.95
N VAL A 103 14.12 -16.47 10.82
CA VAL A 103 14.59 -16.08 9.48
C VAL A 103 14.26 -14.63 9.12
N ALA A 104 13.02 -14.19 9.36
CA ALA A 104 12.59 -12.81 9.11
C ALA A 104 13.48 -11.78 9.86
N GLY A 105 13.82 -12.05 11.12
CA GLY A 105 14.66 -11.15 11.91
C GLY A 105 16.10 -11.09 11.41
N VAL A 106 16.66 -12.21 10.94
CA VAL A 106 18.00 -12.25 10.35
C VAL A 106 18.01 -11.52 9.00
N LEU A 107 17.01 -11.76 8.14
CA LEU A 107 16.85 -11.08 6.85
C LEU A 107 16.69 -9.56 7.03
N LEU A 108 15.84 -9.13 7.94
CA LEU A 108 15.64 -7.69 8.21
C LEU A 108 16.94 -7.02 8.69
N ARG A 109 17.72 -7.68 9.56
CA ARG A 109 19.05 -7.16 9.98
C ARG A 109 20.01 -7.02 8.81
N PHE A 110 20.07 -8.03 7.93
CA PHE A 110 20.87 -7.96 6.72
C PHE A 110 20.44 -6.80 5.83
N CYS A 111 19.13 -6.62 5.63
CA CYS A 111 18.58 -5.48 4.88
C CYS A 111 18.97 -4.14 5.51
N SER A 112 18.89 -4.00 6.83
CA SER A 112 19.33 -2.78 7.54
C SER A 112 20.81 -2.51 7.33
N GLU A 113 21.69 -3.51 7.48
CA GLU A 113 23.14 -3.37 7.27
C GLU A 113 23.47 -2.98 5.82
N LEU A 114 22.83 -3.63 4.85
CA LEU A 114 22.99 -3.33 3.43
C LEU A 114 22.57 -1.89 3.11
N VAL A 115 21.38 -1.48 3.57
CA VAL A 115 20.87 -0.13 3.32
C VAL A 115 21.74 0.90 4.01
N LYS A 116 22.17 0.67 5.26
CA LYS A 116 23.03 1.60 6.00
C LYS A 116 24.41 1.75 5.35
N SER A 117 24.95 0.68 4.77
CA SER A 117 26.20 0.73 4.00
C SER A 117 26.07 1.55 2.71
N LYS A 118 24.91 1.49 2.03
CA LYS A 118 24.67 2.20 0.77
C LYS A 118 24.17 3.63 0.98
N TYR A 119 23.43 3.86 2.06
CA TYR A 119 22.79 5.12 2.43
C TYR A 119 23.03 5.41 3.93
N PRO A 120 24.21 5.95 4.28
CA PRO A 120 24.58 6.18 5.69
C PRO A 120 23.63 7.12 6.45
N GLU A 121 22.92 7.99 5.73
CA GLU A 121 21.95 8.95 6.29
C GLU A 121 20.62 8.32 6.72
N VAL A 122 20.35 7.05 6.35
CA VAL A 122 19.14 6.34 6.76
C VAL A 122 19.15 6.15 8.27
N LYS A 123 18.19 6.74 8.97
CA LYS A 123 18.07 6.73 10.45
C LYS A 123 16.94 5.83 10.93
N ILE A 124 15.91 5.66 10.11
CA ILE A 124 14.63 5.06 10.53
C ILE A 124 14.30 3.88 9.62
N THR A 125 13.79 2.81 10.21
CA THR A 125 13.07 1.75 9.50
C THR A 125 11.57 1.99 9.71
N ARG A 126 10.80 2.00 8.63
CA ARG A 126 9.34 2.16 8.66
C ARG A 126 8.68 0.93 8.02
N LEU A 127 7.55 0.50 8.58
CA LEU A 127 6.70 -0.52 7.97
C LEU A 127 5.24 -0.35 8.38
N THR A 128 4.36 -0.99 7.63
CA THR A 128 2.95 -1.20 7.98
C THR A 128 2.72 -2.62 8.46
N ARG A 129 1.80 -2.77 9.42
CA ARG A 129 1.42 -4.04 10.03
C ARG A 129 -0.07 -4.10 10.23
N ASP A 130 -0.67 -5.27 10.10
CA ASP A 130 -2.09 -5.53 10.40
C ASP A 130 -2.32 -6.57 11.50
N ASP A 131 -1.25 -7.08 12.08
CA ASP A 131 -1.28 -7.99 13.21
C ASP A 131 -1.39 -7.23 14.54
N GLN A 132 -1.87 -7.92 15.58
CA GLN A 132 -2.00 -7.34 16.91
C GLN A 132 -0.62 -7.08 17.53
N LEU A 133 -0.26 -5.80 17.66
CA LEU A 133 0.99 -5.38 18.29
C LEU A 133 0.97 -5.68 19.79
N GLY A 134 2.00 -6.39 20.28
CA GLY A 134 2.16 -6.75 21.68
C GLY A 134 3.18 -5.90 22.43
N PRO A 135 3.38 -6.14 23.74
CA PRO A 135 4.32 -5.37 24.57
C PRO A 135 5.76 -5.33 24.03
N LYS A 136 6.22 -6.42 23.40
CA LYS A 136 7.56 -6.47 22.78
C LYS A 136 7.65 -5.59 21.54
N ASP A 137 6.57 -5.46 20.78
CA ASP A 137 6.53 -4.59 19.60
C ASP A 137 6.62 -3.13 20.04
N PHE A 138 5.93 -2.72 21.11
CA PHE A 138 6.01 -1.36 21.65
C PHE A 138 7.36 -1.00 22.28
N GLN A 139 8.18 -1.99 22.64
CA GLN A 139 9.58 -1.76 23.04
C GLN A 139 10.48 -1.47 21.84
N LYS A 140 10.15 -2.04 20.67
CA LYS A 140 10.94 -1.91 19.44
C LYS A 140 10.49 -0.74 18.58
N TYR A 141 9.19 -0.51 18.51
CA TYR A 141 8.55 0.33 17.53
C TYR A 141 7.78 1.49 18.17
N ARG A 142 7.89 2.65 17.54
CA ARG A 142 7.02 3.82 17.75
C ARG A 142 5.84 3.70 16.78
N ILE A 143 4.62 3.84 17.26
CA ILE A 143 3.44 3.96 16.38
C ILE A 143 3.38 5.39 15.85
N ILE A 144 3.26 5.52 14.54
CA ILE A 144 3.10 6.81 13.87
C ILE A 144 1.63 7.14 13.70
N THR A 145 0.86 6.18 13.19
CA THR A 145 -0.59 6.31 13.04
C THR A 145 -1.24 4.96 12.79
N LYS A 146 -2.58 4.95 12.77
CA LYS A 146 -3.43 3.80 12.51
C LYS A 146 -4.59 4.14 11.57
N GLN A 147 -5.01 3.16 10.77
CA GLN A 147 -6.23 3.21 9.96
C GLN A 147 -7.04 1.93 10.19
N GLY A 148 -8.38 2.05 10.19
CA GLY A 148 -9.25 0.89 10.12
C GLY A 148 -9.19 0.27 8.72
N ILE A 149 -9.23 -1.05 8.66
CA ILE A 149 -9.26 -1.81 7.41
C ILE A 149 -10.66 -2.39 7.23
N LEU A 150 -11.32 -2.04 6.14
CA LEU A 150 -12.58 -2.63 5.73
C LEU A 150 -12.36 -3.42 4.44
N LEU A 151 -12.70 -4.70 4.43
CA LEU A 151 -12.61 -5.55 3.24
C LEU A 151 -14.00 -6.04 2.86
N VAL A 152 -14.46 -5.69 1.67
CA VAL A 152 -15.72 -6.16 1.09
C VAL A 152 -15.48 -6.90 -0.21
N ARG A 153 -16.41 -7.79 -0.56
CA ARG A 153 -16.44 -8.48 -1.84
C ARG A 153 -17.79 -8.33 -2.53
N PHE A 154 -17.76 -8.29 -3.86
CA PHE A 154 -18.94 -8.19 -4.71
C PHE A 154 -18.62 -8.65 -6.14
N ARG A 155 -19.65 -8.89 -6.96
CA ARG A 155 -19.48 -8.98 -8.42
C ARG A 155 -19.62 -7.58 -9.02
N ALA A 156 -18.73 -7.23 -9.93
CA ALA A 156 -18.71 -5.90 -10.55
C ALA A 156 -20.04 -5.58 -11.26
N GLU A 157 -20.65 -6.58 -11.88
CA GLU A 157 -21.93 -6.46 -12.59
C GLU A 157 -23.09 -6.14 -11.64
N ASP A 158 -23.16 -6.81 -10.50
CA ASP A 158 -24.20 -6.59 -9.49
C ASP A 158 -24.06 -5.21 -8.84
N LEU A 159 -22.81 -4.80 -8.57
CA LEU A 159 -22.53 -3.46 -8.05
C LEU A 159 -22.94 -2.38 -9.05
N LYS A 160 -22.64 -2.55 -10.35
CA LYS A 160 -23.05 -1.59 -11.38
C LYS A 160 -24.55 -1.36 -11.37
N LEU A 161 -25.35 -2.45 -11.42
CA LEU A 161 -26.80 -2.38 -11.33
C LEU A 161 -27.24 -1.63 -10.06
N ARG A 162 -26.60 -1.92 -8.94
CA ARG A 162 -26.92 -1.27 -7.67
C ARG A 162 -26.61 0.23 -7.69
N LEU A 163 -25.49 0.64 -8.27
CA LEU A 163 -25.14 2.05 -8.44
C LEU A 163 -26.12 2.76 -9.38
N SER A 164 -26.59 2.09 -10.44
CA SER A 164 -27.65 2.60 -11.32
C SER A 164 -28.95 2.88 -10.56
N GLU A 165 -29.39 1.95 -9.71
CA GLU A 165 -30.61 2.07 -8.89
C GLU A 165 -30.54 3.25 -7.91
N LEU A 166 -29.34 3.55 -7.42
CA LEU A 166 -29.08 4.69 -6.53
C LEU A 166 -28.99 6.02 -7.31
N GLY A 167 -29.15 6.01 -8.64
CA GLY A 167 -29.07 7.20 -9.49
C GLY A 167 -27.64 7.70 -9.70
N LEU A 168 -26.63 6.85 -9.46
CA LEU A 168 -25.22 7.21 -9.54
C LEU A 168 -24.60 6.93 -10.93
N ASP A 169 -25.32 6.31 -11.86
CA ASP A 169 -24.82 5.96 -13.20
C ASP A 169 -24.68 7.15 -14.17
N GLY A 170 -25.19 8.32 -13.81
CA GLY A 170 -25.06 9.54 -14.61
C GLY A 170 -23.72 10.23 -14.42
N ASP A 171 -23.24 10.94 -15.45
CA ASP A 171 -22.18 11.94 -15.30
C ASP A 171 -22.53 12.82 -14.09
N ILE A 172 -21.61 12.87 -13.12
CA ILE A 172 -21.72 13.47 -11.78
C ILE A 172 -22.10 14.97 -11.81
N GLN A 173 -22.28 15.56 -12.99
CA GLN A 173 -22.69 16.95 -13.17
C GLN A 173 -24.20 17.22 -13.03
N SER A 174 -25.11 16.23 -12.97
CA SER A 174 -26.56 16.55 -13.06
C SER A 174 -27.52 16.08 -11.96
N THR A 175 -27.14 15.18 -11.03
CA THR A 175 -28.17 14.57 -10.14
C THR A 175 -27.78 14.43 -8.66
N LEU A 176 -27.40 15.53 -7.99
CA LEU A 176 -27.52 15.65 -6.52
C LEU A 176 -27.88 17.09 -6.12
N SER A 177 -29.03 17.57 -6.61
CA SER A 177 -29.67 18.79 -6.07
C SER A 177 -30.62 18.38 -4.94
N THR A 178 -30.09 18.23 -3.71
CA THR A 178 -30.87 18.40 -2.45
C THR A 178 -30.04 18.37 -1.15
N SER A 179 -28.70 18.44 -1.20
CA SER A 179 -27.88 18.83 -0.04
C SER A 179 -26.55 19.38 -0.54
N SER A 180 -26.10 20.47 0.05
CA SER A 180 -24.96 21.30 -0.35
C SER A 180 -23.57 20.65 -0.21
N ASN A 181 -23.34 19.47 -0.78
CA ASN A 181 -22.02 18.83 -0.80
C ASN A 181 -21.57 18.65 -2.25
N SER A 182 -20.48 19.32 -2.61
CA SER A 182 -19.81 19.19 -3.91
C SER A 182 -19.34 17.76 -4.12
N SER A 183 -19.56 17.21 -5.31
CA SER A 183 -19.02 15.91 -5.70
C SER A 183 -17.49 15.88 -5.57
N PRO A 184 -16.88 14.72 -5.24
CA PRO A 184 -15.43 14.58 -5.19
C PRO A 184 -14.74 15.15 -6.43
N VAL A 185 -13.71 15.96 -6.21
CA VAL A 185 -12.91 16.59 -7.25
C VAL A 185 -11.68 15.75 -7.52
N ARG A 186 -11.57 15.24 -8.74
CA ARG A 186 -10.38 14.53 -9.20
C ARG A 186 -9.23 15.50 -9.43
N LEU A 187 -8.06 15.14 -8.92
CA LEU A 187 -6.86 15.99 -9.00
C LEU A 187 -6.03 15.64 -10.24
N ASP A 188 -5.52 16.68 -10.89
CA ASP A 188 -4.41 16.56 -11.84
C ASP A 188 -3.06 16.75 -11.12
N HIS A 189 -1.95 16.57 -11.84
CA HIS A 189 -0.61 16.74 -11.27
C HIS A 189 -0.37 18.13 -10.65
N THR A 190 -0.97 19.19 -11.22
CA THR A 190 -0.81 20.56 -10.71
C THR A 190 -1.56 20.74 -9.40
N ALA A 191 -2.78 20.24 -9.29
CA ALA A 191 -3.57 20.28 -8.08
C ALA A 191 -2.96 19.40 -6.97
N ILE A 192 -2.45 18.21 -7.32
CA ILE A 192 -1.71 17.35 -6.37
C ILE A 192 -0.50 18.10 -5.82
N HIS A 193 0.34 18.67 -6.70
CA HIS A 193 1.52 19.41 -6.26
C HIS A 193 1.14 20.59 -5.35
N ARG A 194 0.10 21.33 -5.72
CA ARG A 194 -0.36 22.47 -4.93
C ARG A 194 -0.80 22.03 -3.52
N LEU A 195 -1.75 21.10 -3.44
CA LEU A 195 -2.36 20.68 -2.17
C LEU A 195 -1.38 19.95 -1.25
N TYR A 196 -0.56 19.04 -1.80
CA TYR A 196 0.26 18.14 -0.99
C TYR A 196 1.68 18.65 -0.71
N LEU A 197 2.19 19.64 -1.46
CA LEU A 197 3.57 20.13 -1.29
C LEU A 197 3.67 21.64 -1.03
N THR A 198 2.70 22.46 -1.47
CA THR A 198 2.82 23.93 -1.36
C THR A 198 1.94 24.55 -0.28
N THR A 199 0.98 23.79 0.24
CA THR A 199 0.05 24.23 1.29
C THR A 199 0.07 23.27 2.46
N ASP A 200 -0.31 23.74 3.64
CA ASP A 200 -0.42 22.89 4.84
C ASP A 200 -1.80 22.22 4.99
N LEU A 201 -2.71 22.43 4.03
CA LEU A 201 -4.09 21.93 4.08
C LEU A 201 -4.18 20.42 4.31
N MET A 202 -3.32 19.65 3.64
CA MET A 202 -3.33 18.20 3.75
C MET A 202 -2.77 17.68 5.08
N GLN A 203 -2.10 18.51 5.89
CA GLN A 203 -1.57 18.09 7.19
C GLN A 203 -2.70 17.77 8.19
N GLU A 204 -3.85 18.45 8.08
CA GLU A 204 -5.02 18.21 8.94
C GLU A 204 -5.87 17.03 8.46
N VAL A 205 -5.88 16.78 7.15
CA VAL A 205 -6.62 15.67 6.53
C VAL A 205 -5.89 14.33 6.70
N LEU A 206 -4.56 14.34 6.54
CA LEU A 206 -3.75 13.14 6.57
C LEU A 206 -3.39 12.75 8.00
N PRO A 207 -3.47 11.45 8.35
CA PRO A 207 -3.07 10.98 9.66
C PRO A 207 -1.57 11.21 9.88
N ASN A 208 -1.22 12.04 10.87
CA ASN A 208 0.16 12.42 11.16
C ASN A 208 0.91 12.95 9.91
N ALA A 209 0.23 13.76 9.07
CA ALA A 209 0.78 14.31 7.84
C ALA A 209 1.48 13.25 6.93
N THR A 210 0.96 12.02 6.94
CA THR A 210 1.52 10.87 6.22
C THR A 210 0.52 10.36 5.21
N ILE A 211 0.93 10.28 3.93
CA ILE A 211 0.17 9.57 2.91
C ILE A 211 0.45 8.08 3.09
N ILE A 212 -0.58 7.29 3.32
CA ILE A 212 -0.46 5.83 3.35
C ILE A 212 -1.18 5.32 2.12
N GLN A 213 -0.43 4.89 1.12
CA GLN A 213 -0.99 4.43 -0.15
C GLN A 213 -0.58 2.99 -0.41
N ASP A 214 -1.56 2.09 -0.56
CA ASP A 214 -1.32 0.66 -0.80
C ASP A 214 -0.26 0.08 0.16
N TRP A 215 -0.49 0.28 1.47
CA TRP A 215 0.41 -0.12 2.56
C TRP A 215 1.73 0.64 2.68
N GLN A 216 1.98 1.65 1.85
CA GLN A 216 3.24 2.39 1.84
C GLN A 216 3.08 3.79 2.46
N PRO A 217 3.69 4.06 3.63
CA PRO A 217 3.64 5.34 4.33
C PRO A 217 4.74 6.33 3.90
N PHE A 218 4.33 7.48 3.37
CA PHE A 218 5.20 8.55 2.85
C PHE A 218 4.93 9.88 3.55
N LYS A 219 5.99 10.58 3.94
CA LYS A 219 5.91 12.00 4.33
C LYS A 219 5.60 12.87 3.10
N LEU A 220 5.01 14.04 3.34
CA LEU A 220 4.78 15.09 2.34
C LEU A 220 6.10 15.77 1.91
N LEU A 221 6.90 15.04 1.14
CA LEU A 221 8.18 15.51 0.61
C LEU A 221 8.20 15.39 -0.92
N PRO A 222 8.87 16.32 -1.64
CA PRO A 222 8.97 16.25 -3.10
C PRO A 222 9.53 14.92 -3.62
N SER A 223 10.53 14.34 -2.93
CA SER A 223 11.12 13.04 -3.29
C SER A 223 10.12 11.89 -3.18
N ASN A 224 9.30 11.87 -2.13
CA ASN A 224 8.24 10.88 -1.98
C ASN A 224 7.11 11.06 -2.98
N MET A 225 6.71 12.31 -3.25
CA MET A 225 5.71 12.59 -4.26
C MET A 225 6.18 12.16 -5.65
N ALA A 226 7.48 12.27 -5.96
CA ALA A 226 8.03 11.75 -7.21
C ALA A 226 7.92 10.20 -7.33
N ILE A 227 7.86 9.47 -6.22
CA ILE A 227 7.56 8.02 -6.21
C ILE A 227 6.08 7.80 -6.46
N LEU A 228 5.22 8.48 -5.70
CA LEU A 228 3.76 8.33 -5.78
C LEU A 228 3.21 8.70 -7.16
N LEU A 229 3.72 9.77 -7.79
CA LEU A 229 3.29 10.23 -9.11
C LEU A 229 3.71 9.31 -10.27
N LYS A 230 4.61 8.34 -10.04
CA LYS A 230 4.94 7.30 -11.04
C LYS A 230 3.96 6.13 -11.00
N LYS A 231 3.17 6.02 -9.94
CA LYS A 231 2.16 4.97 -9.79
C LYS A 231 0.87 5.42 -10.46
N ASP A 232 0.12 4.43 -10.95
CA ASP A 232 -1.22 4.66 -11.47
C ASP A 232 -2.22 4.73 -10.30
N ILE A 233 -2.41 5.95 -9.79
CA ILE A 233 -3.28 6.25 -8.66
C ILE A 233 -4.26 7.34 -9.10
N ASP A 234 -5.55 7.15 -8.78
CA ASP A 234 -6.53 8.22 -8.90
C ASP A 234 -6.67 8.99 -7.59
N TRP A 235 -6.57 10.32 -7.67
CA TRP A 235 -6.52 11.21 -6.51
C TRP A 235 -7.78 12.06 -6.48
N MET A 236 -8.44 12.12 -5.32
CA MET A 236 -9.65 12.93 -5.15
C MET A 236 -9.65 13.66 -3.80
N VAL A 237 -10.33 14.81 -3.77
CA VAL A 237 -10.64 15.58 -2.56
C VAL A 237 -12.09 16.02 -2.59
N ASP A 238 -12.66 16.40 -1.45
CA ASP A 238 -14.00 16.99 -1.36
C ASP A 238 -14.04 18.42 -1.88
N ASP A 239 -13.00 19.21 -1.59
CA ASP A 239 -12.87 20.62 -1.99
C ASP A 239 -11.42 21.00 -2.35
N LEU A 240 -11.25 21.85 -3.37
CA LEU A 240 -9.92 22.24 -3.87
C LEU A 240 -9.26 23.38 -3.09
N SER A 241 -10.03 24.11 -2.30
CA SER A 241 -9.59 25.28 -1.53
C SER A 241 -9.36 24.95 -0.07
N ASN A 242 -10.20 24.10 0.52
CA ASN A 242 -10.12 23.68 1.91
C ASN A 242 -10.59 22.21 2.05
N PRO A 243 -9.79 21.24 1.60
CA PRO A 243 -10.14 19.84 1.67
C PRO A 243 -10.29 19.38 3.13
N THR A 244 -11.33 18.60 3.40
CA THR A 244 -11.53 17.93 4.71
C THR A 244 -11.49 16.41 4.59
N VAL A 245 -11.67 15.90 3.36
CA VAL A 245 -11.57 14.48 3.02
C VAL A 245 -10.80 14.33 1.71
N ALA A 246 -9.86 13.40 1.70
CA ALA A 246 -9.12 13.02 0.49
C ALA A 246 -9.15 11.52 0.30
N SER A 247 -8.95 11.07 -0.94
CA SER A 247 -8.87 9.66 -1.24
C SER A 247 -7.91 9.35 -2.37
N LEU A 248 -7.24 8.21 -2.26
CA LEU A 248 -6.32 7.68 -3.24
C LEU A 248 -6.79 6.28 -3.62
N CYS A 249 -6.96 6.01 -4.90
CA CYS A 249 -7.38 4.71 -5.39
C CYS A 249 -6.33 4.10 -6.30
N THR A 250 -5.91 2.88 -5.99
CA THR A 250 -5.03 2.09 -6.86
C THR A 250 -5.89 1.36 -7.88
N PHE A 251 -5.54 1.45 -9.16
CA PHE A 251 -6.33 0.82 -10.21
C PHE A 251 -6.45 -0.70 -10.00
N PRO A 252 -7.62 -1.29 -10.32
CA PRO A 252 -7.86 -2.70 -10.08
C PRO A 252 -6.84 -3.60 -10.78
N PHE A 253 -6.35 -4.61 -10.07
CA PHE A 253 -5.41 -5.60 -10.62
C PHE A 253 -5.87 -7.04 -10.35
N ARG A 254 -5.36 -8.00 -11.11
CA ARG A 254 -5.70 -9.42 -10.97
C ARG A 254 -5.03 -10.04 -9.74
N VAL A 255 -5.73 -10.93 -9.05
CA VAL A 255 -5.20 -11.71 -7.91
C VAL A 255 -5.33 -13.21 -8.13
N PRO A 256 -4.44 -14.04 -7.57
CA PRO A 256 -4.35 -15.47 -7.89
C PRO A 256 -5.44 -16.37 -7.30
N ILE A 257 -6.40 -15.85 -6.51
CA ILE A 257 -7.55 -16.65 -6.04
C ILE A 257 -8.45 -17.19 -7.16
N GLY A 258 -8.41 -16.60 -8.36
CA GLY A 258 -9.15 -17.08 -9.52
C GLY A 258 -9.03 -16.15 -10.72
N ASP A 259 -9.30 -16.69 -11.92
CA ASP A 259 -9.05 -16.01 -13.20
C ASP A 259 -9.92 -14.75 -13.40
N ASP A 260 -11.06 -14.66 -12.72
CA ASP A 260 -12.02 -13.55 -12.81
C ASP A 260 -12.02 -12.63 -11.57
N TRP A 261 -10.99 -12.72 -10.72
CA TRP A 261 -10.87 -11.88 -9.53
C TRP A 261 -9.99 -10.65 -9.73
N TYR A 262 -10.44 -9.55 -9.15
CA TYR A 262 -9.73 -8.28 -9.08
C TYR A 262 -9.55 -7.84 -7.62
N TYR A 263 -8.50 -7.09 -7.37
CA TYR A 263 -8.26 -6.39 -6.11
C TYR A 263 -8.29 -4.89 -6.36
N LEU A 264 -9.02 -4.16 -5.53
CA LEU A 264 -9.18 -2.71 -5.56
C LEU A 264 -8.80 -2.15 -4.20
N ASN A 265 -7.85 -1.22 -4.16
CA ASN A 265 -7.44 -0.57 -2.91
C ASN A 265 -7.80 0.92 -2.91
N ILE A 266 -8.46 1.37 -1.84
CA ILE A 266 -8.87 2.76 -1.65
C ILE A 266 -8.40 3.23 -0.27
N ASP A 267 -7.52 4.22 -0.26
CA ASP A 267 -7.04 4.88 0.94
C ASP A 267 -7.86 6.17 1.17
N LEU A 268 -8.70 6.19 2.21
CA LEU A 268 -9.54 7.32 2.60
C LEU A 268 -8.91 8.07 3.78
N PHE A 269 -8.88 9.40 3.67
CA PHE A 269 -8.36 10.32 4.67
C PHE A 269 -9.42 11.34 5.05
N GLY A 270 -9.42 11.77 6.31
CA GLY A 270 -10.46 12.62 6.89
C GLY A 270 -11.47 11.84 7.74
N LYS A 271 -12.36 12.60 8.38
CA LYS A 271 -13.26 12.10 9.44
C LYS A 271 -14.74 12.32 9.17
N ASP A 272 -15.07 13.00 8.07
CA ASP A 272 -16.47 13.21 7.69
C ASP A 272 -16.99 11.97 6.96
N LEU A 273 -18.00 11.33 7.54
CA LEU A 273 -18.55 10.08 7.04
C LEU A 273 -19.25 10.25 5.68
N ASP A 274 -19.98 11.35 5.47
CA ASP A 274 -20.77 11.52 4.27
C ASP A 274 -19.87 11.88 3.08
N LEU A 275 -18.84 12.71 3.31
CA LEU A 275 -17.81 12.97 2.32
C LEU A 275 -16.99 11.70 2.03
N ALA A 276 -16.63 10.89 3.04
CA ALA A 276 -15.93 9.62 2.82
C ALA A 276 -16.77 8.63 1.98
N ARG A 277 -18.08 8.56 2.21
CA ARG A 277 -19.01 7.77 1.38
C ARG A 277 -19.04 8.26 -0.06
N GLN A 278 -19.07 9.57 -0.28
CA GLN A 278 -19.04 10.15 -1.63
C GLN A 278 -17.75 9.80 -2.38
N GLN A 279 -16.59 9.92 -1.70
CA GLN A 279 -15.29 9.52 -2.25
C GLN A 279 -15.29 8.04 -2.64
N PHE A 280 -15.76 7.18 -1.74
CA PHE A 280 -15.84 5.74 -1.99
C PHE A 280 -16.74 5.39 -3.17
N LEU A 281 -17.95 5.96 -3.23
CA LEU A 281 -18.88 5.76 -4.34
C LEU A 281 -18.28 6.19 -5.69
N CYS A 282 -17.61 7.33 -5.73
CA CYS A 282 -16.96 7.84 -6.94
C CYS A 282 -15.90 6.85 -7.45
N HIS A 283 -15.06 6.33 -6.56
CA HIS A 283 -14.05 5.32 -6.89
C HIS A 283 -14.68 4.01 -7.36
N LEU A 284 -15.72 3.51 -6.67
CA LEU A 284 -16.41 2.30 -7.09
C LEU A 284 -16.97 2.43 -8.51
N GLN A 285 -17.72 3.50 -8.79
CA GLN A 285 -18.29 3.74 -10.11
C GLN A 285 -17.19 3.76 -11.18
N ARG A 286 -16.14 4.54 -10.94
CA ARG A 286 -15.06 4.74 -11.90
C ARG A 286 -14.27 3.48 -12.16
N HIS A 287 -13.79 2.82 -11.11
CA HIS A 287 -12.83 1.73 -11.20
C HIS A 287 -13.47 0.36 -11.41
N THR A 288 -14.80 0.23 -11.25
CA THR A 288 -15.49 -1.04 -11.50
C THR A 288 -16.33 -1.05 -12.78
N SER A 289 -16.57 0.12 -13.40
CA SER A 289 -17.40 0.25 -14.62
C SER A 289 -17.05 -0.74 -15.74
N THR A 290 -15.77 -0.97 -16.00
CA THR A 290 -15.28 -1.85 -17.08
C THR A 290 -14.97 -3.27 -16.64
N LEU A 291 -15.02 -3.58 -15.34
CA LEU A 291 -14.68 -4.89 -14.81
C LEU A 291 -15.82 -5.90 -15.01
N ASN A 292 -15.48 -7.17 -15.21
CA ASN A 292 -16.44 -8.28 -15.21
C ASN A 292 -15.88 -9.41 -14.35
N GLY A 293 -16.61 -9.82 -13.31
CA GLY A 293 -16.14 -10.81 -12.34
C GLY A 293 -16.16 -10.30 -10.90
N HIS A 294 -15.41 -10.98 -10.05
CA HIS A 294 -15.38 -10.73 -8.61
C HIS A 294 -14.36 -9.65 -8.25
N VAL A 295 -14.72 -8.77 -7.32
CA VAL A 295 -13.84 -7.72 -6.82
C VAL A 295 -13.69 -7.88 -5.32
N MET A 296 -12.44 -7.91 -4.87
CA MET A 296 -12.03 -7.74 -3.49
C MET A 296 -11.65 -6.27 -3.30
N CYS A 297 -12.47 -5.51 -2.58
CA CYS A 297 -12.23 -4.08 -2.36
C CYS A 297 -11.80 -3.85 -0.90
N GLN A 298 -10.56 -3.39 -0.74
CA GLN A 298 -9.99 -2.98 0.53
C GLN A 298 -10.05 -1.46 0.66
N MET A 299 -10.59 -1.01 1.79
CA MET A 299 -10.59 0.39 2.19
C MET A 299 -9.77 0.58 3.45
N PHE A 300 -8.94 1.62 3.46
CA PHE A 300 -8.31 2.16 4.66
C PHE A 300 -8.99 3.46 5.03
N LEU A 301 -9.37 3.64 6.29
CA LEU A 301 -10.13 4.82 6.74
C LEU A 301 -9.86 5.13 8.21
N ASP A 302 -10.33 6.29 8.68
CA ASP A 302 -10.31 6.58 10.12
C ASP A 302 -11.04 5.45 10.90
N PRO A 303 -10.44 4.91 11.97
CA PRO A 303 -11.04 3.85 12.79
C PRO A 303 -12.50 4.08 13.19
N LEU A 304 -12.87 5.33 13.49
CA LEU A 304 -14.22 5.68 13.93
C LEU A 304 -15.26 5.58 12.80
N LEU A 305 -14.82 5.66 11.54
CA LEU A 305 -15.69 5.54 10.37
C LEU A 305 -15.96 4.08 9.98
N TRP A 306 -15.22 3.10 10.54
CA TRP A 306 -15.30 1.70 10.10
C TRP A 306 -16.70 1.13 10.22
N LYS A 307 -17.31 1.19 11.41
CA LYS A 307 -18.63 0.60 11.64
C LYS A 307 -19.73 1.27 10.79
N PRO A 308 -19.84 2.62 10.75
CA PRO A 308 -20.80 3.27 9.86
C PRO A 308 -20.57 3.01 8.36
N MET A 309 -19.32 2.75 7.94
CA MET A 309 -19.00 2.38 6.57
C MET A 309 -19.39 0.92 6.27
N VAL A 310 -19.20 -0.01 7.21
CA VAL A 310 -19.71 -1.39 7.09
C VAL A 310 -21.22 -1.41 6.93
N GLU A 311 -21.93 -0.65 7.77
CA GLU A 311 -23.39 -0.51 7.68
C GLU A 311 -23.83 0.05 6.32
N PHE A 312 -23.09 1.04 5.79
CA PHE A 312 -23.34 1.58 4.46
C PHE A 312 -23.09 0.55 3.34
N CYS A 313 -21.96 -0.16 3.38
CA CYS A 313 -21.64 -1.23 2.43
C CYS A 313 -22.73 -2.31 2.41
N HIS A 314 -23.17 -2.76 3.57
CA HIS A 314 -24.17 -3.81 3.68
C HIS A 314 -25.58 -3.31 3.28
N ASN A 315 -26.07 -2.25 3.92
CA ASN A 315 -27.46 -1.83 3.79
C ASN A 315 -27.72 -1.05 2.48
N THR A 316 -26.74 -0.28 2.01
CA THR A 316 -26.90 0.57 0.83
C THR A 316 -26.35 -0.10 -0.42
N LEU A 317 -25.14 -0.65 -0.38
CA LEU A 317 -24.49 -1.22 -1.56
C LEU A 317 -24.77 -2.71 -1.75
N ASN A 318 -25.35 -3.39 -0.77
CA ASN A 318 -25.59 -4.83 -0.79
C ASN A 318 -24.30 -5.64 -1.12
N VAL A 319 -23.16 -5.18 -0.60
CA VAL A 319 -21.88 -5.89 -0.73
C VAL A 319 -21.54 -6.66 0.54
N GLU A 320 -20.76 -7.72 0.39
CA GLU A 320 -20.48 -8.65 1.47
C GLU A 320 -19.22 -8.24 2.24
N LEU A 321 -19.30 -8.17 3.56
CA LEU A 321 -18.15 -8.00 4.44
C LEU A 321 -17.33 -9.30 4.50
N VAL A 322 -16.03 -9.21 4.26
CA VAL A 322 -15.15 -10.40 4.20
C VAL A 322 -14.53 -10.73 5.57
N LYS A 323 -14.27 -9.71 6.38
CA LYS A 323 -13.61 -9.86 7.69
C LYS A 323 -14.06 -8.78 8.66
N GLU A 324 -14.03 -9.14 9.93
CA GLU A 324 -14.27 -8.24 11.06
C GLU A 324 -13.21 -7.14 11.14
N TYR A 325 -13.42 -6.19 12.06
CA TYR A 325 -12.54 -5.05 12.25
C TYR A 325 -11.07 -5.45 12.45
N THR A 326 -10.21 -4.90 11.60
CA THR A 326 -8.75 -4.95 11.73
C THR A 326 -8.16 -3.56 11.52
N GLU A 327 -6.94 -3.32 12.00
CA GLU A 327 -6.25 -2.04 11.86
C GLU A 327 -4.97 -2.22 11.04
N GLN A 328 -4.63 -1.21 10.24
CA GLN A 328 -3.28 -1.02 9.74
C GLN A 328 -2.55 -0.07 10.69
N CYS A 329 -1.40 -0.48 11.20
CA CYS A 329 -0.52 0.32 12.03
C CYS A 329 0.73 0.70 11.24
N VAL A 330 1.03 1.99 11.13
CA VAL A 330 2.33 2.48 10.66
C VAL A 330 3.26 2.55 11.85
N VAL A 331 4.41 1.88 11.76
CA VAL A 331 5.38 1.81 12.84
C VAL A 331 6.79 2.15 12.35
N GLU A 332 7.57 2.74 13.26
CA GLU A 332 8.97 3.11 13.03
C GLU A 332 9.89 2.58 14.12
N SER A 333 11.11 2.23 13.78
CA SER A 333 12.20 1.98 14.72
C SER A 333 13.49 2.62 14.21
N ASP A 334 14.41 2.95 15.11
CA ASP A 334 15.73 3.41 14.70
C ASP A 334 16.50 2.27 14.02
N VAL A 335 17.25 2.61 12.97
CA VAL A 335 18.16 1.68 12.30
C VAL A 335 19.42 1.59 13.15
N ILE A 336 19.80 0.37 13.52
CA ILE A 336 20.99 0.08 14.31
C ILE A 336 22.23 0.09 13.43
#